data_AF-A0A3N1X4L1-F1
#
_entry.id   AF-A0A3N1X4L1-F1
#
_cell.length_a   1.000
_cell.length_b   1.000
_cell.length_c   1.000
_cell.angle_alpha   90.00
_cell.angle_beta   90.00
_cell.angle_gamma   90.00
#
_symmetry.space_group_name_H-M   'P 1'
#
loop_
_entity.id
_entity.type
_entity.pdbx_description
1 polymer ?
#
loop_
_entity_poly.entity_id
_entity_poly.type
_entity_poly.pdbx_seq_one_letter_code
_entity_poly.pdbx_strand_id
1 'polypeptide(L)'
;MKRLLIGVLGAAMLVGGAAFTARAYVMSDLRGAVRDQFKDPDSTLFRGEYLVFDRHDVALCGEINAKNEMGGYVGYRPFEHVKGIGPDLYKPGASLICENWNAPDHIRWWLRW
;
A
#
# COMPACT_ATOMS: atom_id res chain seq x y z
N MET A 1 -13.31 38.34 8.30
CA MET A 1 -12.71 37.15 8.94
C MET A 1 -13.45 35.84 8.63
N LYS A 2 -14.78 35.72 8.84
CA LYS A 2 -15.53 34.47 8.53
C LYS A 2 -15.44 33.97 7.08
N ARG A 3 -15.51 34.88 6.09
CA ARG A 3 -15.39 34.52 4.66
C ARG A 3 -13.99 33.99 4.29
N LEU A 4 -12.95 34.53 4.93
CA LEU A 4 -11.57 34.06 4.76
C LEU A 4 -11.39 32.66 5.37
N LEU A 5 -11.93 32.42 6.57
CA LEU A 5 -11.88 31.11 7.23
C LEU A 5 -12.58 30.01 6.42
N ILE A 6 -13.77 30.31 5.85
CA ILE A 6 -14.48 29.35 4.99
C ILE A 6 -13.66 29.03 3.74
N GLY A 7 -13.03 30.03 3.12
CA GLY A 7 -12.15 29.83 1.97
C GLY A 7 -10.94 28.94 2.28
N VAL A 8 -10.29 29.16 3.42
CA VAL A 8 -9.13 28.34 3.86
C VAL A 8 -9.55 26.90 4.15
N LEU A 9 -10.66 26.69 4.86
CA LEU A 9 -11.16 25.34 5.15
C LEU A 9 -11.57 24.59 3.86
N GLY A 10 -12.24 25.27 2.93
CA GLY A 10 -12.58 24.69 1.63
C GLY A 10 -11.34 24.28 0.83
N ALA A 11 -10.32 25.14 0.78
CA ALA A 11 -9.05 24.81 0.13
C ALA A 11 -8.33 23.63 0.79
N ALA A 12 -8.28 23.59 2.13
CA ALA A 12 -7.67 22.49 2.87
C ALA A 12 -8.37 21.15 2.61
N MET A 13 -9.71 21.14 2.54
CA MET A 13 -10.49 19.94 2.23
C MET A 13 -10.24 19.46 0.79
N LEU A 14 -10.17 20.36 -0.18
CA LEU A 14 -9.85 20.02 -1.57
C LEU A 14 -8.45 19.42 -1.71
N VAL A 15 -7.45 20.03 -1.07
CA VAL A 15 -6.07 19.51 -1.07
C VAL A 15 -6.00 18.15 -0.38
N GLY A 16 -6.64 18.01 0.79
CA GLY A 16 -6.71 16.73 1.50
C GLY A 16 -7.39 15.63 0.67
N GLY A 17 -8.49 15.96 -0.01
CA GLY A 17 -9.19 15.02 -0.91
C GLY A 17 -8.33 14.61 -2.11
N ALA A 18 -7.64 15.55 -2.74
CA ALA A 18 -6.71 15.25 -3.83
C ALA A 18 -5.56 14.34 -3.36
N ALA A 19 -4.96 14.62 -2.20
CA ALA A 19 -3.91 13.78 -1.63
C ALA A 19 -4.41 12.36 -1.28
N PHE A 20 -5.62 12.25 -0.72
CA PHE A 20 -6.24 10.97 -0.40
C PHE A 20 -6.50 10.13 -1.66
N THR A 21 -7.12 10.73 -2.68
CA THR A 21 -7.41 10.03 -3.94
C THR A 21 -6.14 9.61 -4.68
N ALA A 22 -5.10 10.46 -4.71
CA ALA A 22 -3.81 10.11 -5.27
C ALA A 22 -3.16 8.92 -4.54
N ARG A 23 -3.22 8.90 -3.20
CA ARG A 23 -2.71 7.78 -2.39
C ARG A 23 -3.49 6.49 -2.66
N ALA A 24 -4.82 6.57 -2.70
CA ALA A 24 -5.69 5.43 -2.99
C ALA A 24 -5.44 4.86 -4.39
N TYR A 25 -5.22 5.73 -5.39
CA TYR A 25 -4.89 5.34 -6.74
C TYR A 25 -3.56 4.56 -6.80
N VAL A 26 -2.49 5.10 -6.20
CA VAL A 26 -1.18 4.41 -6.17
C VAL A 26 -1.27 3.05 -5.47
N MET A 27 -1.99 2.99 -4.34
CA MET A 27 -2.24 1.73 -3.65
C MET A 27 -2.96 0.72 -4.56
N SER A 28 -4.00 1.14 -5.26
CA SER A 28 -4.79 0.26 -6.14
C SER A 28 -3.99 -0.24 -7.34
N ASP A 29 -3.20 0.64 -7.96
CA ASP A 29 -2.33 0.33 -9.10
C ASP A 29 -1.31 -0.75 -8.73
N LEU A 30 -0.59 -0.54 -7.61
CA LEU A 30 0.39 -1.50 -7.11
C LEU A 30 -0.27 -2.82 -6.68
N ARG A 31 -1.45 -2.78 -6.05
CA ARG A 31 -2.20 -4.00 -5.75
C ARG A 31 -2.48 -4.82 -7.01
N GLY A 32 -2.89 -4.18 -8.11
CA GLY A 32 -3.21 -4.87 -9.36
C GLY A 32 -2.08 -5.78 -9.81
N ALA A 33 -0.87 -5.24 -9.92
CA ALA A 33 0.31 -6.01 -10.30
C ALA A 33 0.61 -7.18 -9.35
N VAL A 34 0.36 -7.02 -8.05
CA VAL A 34 0.52 -8.10 -7.06
C VAL A 34 -0.55 -9.19 -7.25
N ARG A 35 -1.80 -8.84 -7.56
CA ARG A 35 -2.89 -9.82 -7.79
C ARG A 35 -2.64 -10.67 -9.01
N ASP A 36 -2.11 -10.06 -10.06
CA ASP A 36 -1.84 -10.72 -11.34
C ASP A 36 -0.79 -11.84 -11.24
N GLN A 37 -0.05 -11.91 -10.12
CA GLN A 37 0.88 -12.99 -9.82
C GLN A 37 0.19 -14.28 -9.33
N PHE A 38 -1.10 -14.23 -8.98
CA PHE A 38 -1.85 -15.38 -8.49
C PHE A 38 -2.75 -15.96 -9.59
N LYS A 39 -3.00 -17.27 -9.51
CA LYS A 39 -3.85 -17.99 -10.46
C LYS A 39 -5.30 -17.49 -10.46
N ASP A 40 -5.81 -17.08 -9.31
CA ASP A 40 -7.13 -16.47 -9.13
C ASP A 40 -6.94 -15.08 -8.48
N PRO A 41 -6.82 -14.02 -9.30
CA PRO A 41 -6.62 -12.65 -8.82
C PRO A 41 -7.74 -12.15 -7.91
N ASP A 42 -8.97 -12.59 -8.12
CA ASP A 42 -10.14 -12.16 -7.33
C ASP A 42 -10.18 -12.81 -5.95
N SER A 43 -9.45 -13.91 -5.76
CA SER A 43 -9.29 -14.55 -4.44
C SER A 43 -8.26 -13.87 -3.54
N THR A 44 -7.57 -12.83 -4.01
CA THR A 44 -6.49 -12.21 -3.24
C THR A 44 -7.01 -11.33 -2.11
N LEU A 45 -6.49 -11.56 -0.91
CA LEU A 45 -6.78 -10.81 0.29
C LEU A 45 -5.53 -10.11 0.77
N PHE A 46 -5.63 -8.81 0.99
CA PHE A 46 -4.54 -7.99 1.50
C PHE A 46 -4.85 -7.52 2.91
N ARG A 47 -3.82 -7.37 3.75
CA ARG A 47 -3.97 -6.78 5.09
C ARG A 47 -2.71 -6.04 5.53
N GLY A 48 -2.89 -5.09 6.43
CA GLY A 48 -1.79 -4.36 7.06
C GLY A 48 -0.93 -3.61 6.05
N GLU A 49 -1.56 -3.09 5.00
CA GLU A 49 -0.87 -2.49 3.87
C GLU A 49 -0.45 -1.05 4.15
N TYR A 50 0.71 -0.68 3.62
CA TYR A 50 1.23 0.66 3.73
C TYR A 50 2.12 0.99 2.52
N LEU A 51 2.11 2.27 2.15
CA LEU A 51 3.00 2.81 1.12
C LEU A 51 4.23 3.41 1.78
N VAL A 52 5.40 3.00 1.31
CA VAL A 52 6.69 3.61 1.61
C VAL A 52 7.09 4.51 0.45
N PHE A 53 7.38 5.77 0.75
CA PHE A 53 7.92 6.74 -0.20
C PHE A 53 9.37 7.01 0.20
N ASP A 54 10.32 6.52 -0.59
CA ASP A 54 11.73 6.92 -0.52
C ASP A 54 12.03 7.93 -1.65
N ARG A 55 13.22 8.55 -1.64
CA ARG A 55 13.58 9.66 -2.55
C ARG A 55 13.34 9.37 -4.03
N HIS A 56 13.44 8.11 -4.44
CA HIS A 56 13.27 7.70 -5.83
C HIS A 56 12.26 6.58 -6.02
N ASP A 57 11.86 5.90 -4.94
CA ASP A 57 11.09 4.67 -5.01
C ASP A 57 9.78 4.77 -4.22
N VAL A 58 8.75 4.12 -4.75
CA VAL A 58 7.47 3.93 -4.05
C VAL A 58 7.25 2.44 -3.92
N ALA A 59 7.14 1.95 -2.69
CA ALA A 59 6.88 0.56 -2.41
C ALA A 59 5.53 0.37 -1.71
N LEU A 60 4.78 -0.64 -2.15
CA LEU A 60 3.64 -1.19 -1.42
C LEU A 60 4.10 -2.39 -0.60
N CYS A 61 3.92 -2.29 0.70
CA CYS A 61 4.25 -3.35 1.66
C CYS A 61 2.97 -3.86 2.31
N GLY A 62 2.95 -5.14 2.68
CA GLY A 62 1.85 -5.68 3.47
C GLY A 62 1.90 -7.19 3.60
N GLU A 63 0.78 -7.78 3.96
CA GLU A 63 0.59 -9.22 3.93
C GLU A 63 -0.50 -9.58 2.94
N ILE A 64 -0.30 -10.69 2.23
CA ILE A 64 -1.22 -11.19 1.21
C ILE A 64 -1.55 -12.66 1.45
N ASN A 65 -2.79 -13.03 1.16
CA ASN A 65 -3.27 -14.40 1.14
C ASN A 65 -4.07 -14.61 -0.14
N ALA A 66 -4.05 -15.82 -0.69
CA ALA A 66 -4.80 -16.17 -1.89
C ALA A 66 -5.17 -17.66 -1.84
N LYS A 67 -6.15 -18.06 -2.64
CA LYS A 67 -6.52 -19.48 -2.75
C LYS A 67 -5.42 -20.25 -3.49
N ASN A 68 -5.13 -21.45 -2.99
CA ASN A 68 -4.34 -22.43 -3.73
C ASN A 68 -5.18 -23.12 -4.81
N GLU A 69 -4.58 -24.06 -5.55
CA GLU A 69 -5.28 -24.79 -6.63
C GLU A 69 -6.45 -25.66 -6.13
N MET A 70 -6.47 -26.00 -4.85
CA MET A 70 -7.57 -26.73 -4.20
C MET A 70 -8.67 -25.79 -3.68
N GLY A 71 -8.56 -24.47 -3.93
CA GLY A 71 -9.56 -23.47 -3.55
C GLY A 71 -9.47 -23.00 -2.09
N GLY A 72 -8.46 -23.42 -1.33
CA GLY A 72 -8.28 -23.08 0.08
C GLY A 72 -7.26 -21.97 0.29
N TYR A 73 -7.51 -21.11 1.29
CA TYR A 73 -6.53 -20.13 1.76
C TYR A 73 -5.44 -20.80 2.59
N VAL A 74 -4.18 -20.51 2.28
CA VAL A 74 -3.01 -21.16 2.93
C VAL A 74 -2.37 -20.30 4.02
N GLY A 75 -2.82 -19.05 4.18
CA GLY A 75 -2.35 -18.13 5.21
C GLY A 75 -1.72 -16.89 4.60
N TYR A 76 -1.60 -15.86 5.44
CA TYR A 76 -0.99 -14.59 5.05
C TYR A 76 0.53 -14.72 5.02
N ARG A 77 1.13 -14.19 3.95
CA ARG A 77 2.58 -14.07 3.79
C ARG A 77 2.94 -12.62 3.47
N PRO A 78 4.12 -12.13 3.91
CA PRO A 78 4.57 -10.80 3.55
C PRO A 78 4.77 -10.69 2.03
N PHE A 79 4.47 -9.51 1.49
CA PHE A 79 4.78 -9.16 0.11
C PHE A 79 5.31 -7.74 0.04
N GLU A 80 6.00 -7.48 -1.07
CA GLU A 80 6.41 -6.14 -1.44
C GLU A 80 6.19 -5.90 -2.92
N HIS A 81 5.88 -4.67 -3.28
CA HIS A 81 5.91 -4.23 -4.66
C HIS A 81 6.52 -2.84 -4.79
N VAL A 82 7.74 -2.78 -5.36
CA VAL A 82 8.40 -1.53 -5.70
C VAL A 82 7.98 -1.09 -7.10
N LYS A 83 7.47 0.14 -7.20
CA LYS A 83 7.08 0.76 -8.47
C LYS A 83 8.28 0.79 -9.42
N GLY A 84 8.12 0.25 -10.62
CA GLY A 84 9.17 0.19 -11.64
C GLY A 84 10.08 -1.05 -11.56
N ILE A 85 10.02 -1.83 -10.46
CA ILE A 85 10.74 -3.11 -10.34
C ILE A 85 9.79 -4.28 -10.55
N GLY A 86 8.63 -4.27 -9.87
CA GLY A 86 7.66 -5.37 -9.91
C GLY A 86 7.35 -5.92 -8.51
N PRO A 87 6.34 -6.80 -8.40
CA PRO A 87 5.96 -7.40 -7.12
C PRO A 87 6.92 -8.55 -6.78
N ASP A 88 7.44 -8.54 -5.55
CA ASP A 88 8.17 -9.66 -4.95
C ASP A 88 7.24 -10.39 -3.95
N LEU A 89 6.80 -11.57 -4.37
CA LEU A 89 6.01 -12.47 -3.55
C LEU A 89 6.93 -13.46 -2.84
N TYR A 90 7.43 -13.06 -1.67
CA TYR A 90 8.24 -13.85 -0.75
C TYR A 90 9.74 -13.95 -1.10
N LYS A 91 10.54 -13.10 -0.45
CA LYS A 91 11.93 -13.39 -0.08
C LYS A 91 12.30 -12.74 1.25
N PRO A 92 12.56 -13.51 2.32
CA PRO A 92 13.20 -12.93 3.51
C PRO A 92 14.57 -12.34 3.11
N GLY A 93 14.75 -11.04 3.33
CA GLY A 93 16.01 -10.32 3.10
C GLY A 93 16.27 -9.82 1.67
N ALA A 94 15.28 -9.82 0.75
CA ALA A 94 15.48 -9.30 -0.62
C ALA A 94 14.94 -7.90 -0.87
N SER A 95 14.25 -7.29 0.09
CA SER A 95 13.96 -5.86 -0.02
C SER A 95 14.19 -5.07 1.25
N LEU A 96 15.10 -4.13 1.09
CA LEU A 96 15.49 -3.15 2.08
C LEU A 96 14.38 -2.13 2.34
N ILE A 97 13.42 -1.93 1.43
CA ILE A 97 12.48 -0.82 1.56
C ILE A 97 11.42 -1.12 2.62
N CYS A 98 10.73 -2.26 2.57
CA CYS A 98 9.72 -2.58 3.58
C CYS A 98 10.32 -2.99 4.94
N GLU A 99 11.46 -3.70 4.94
CA GLU A 99 12.12 -4.17 6.18
C GLU A 99 12.92 -3.06 6.88
N ASN A 100 13.65 -2.19 6.17
CA ASN A 100 14.43 -1.09 6.78
C ASN A 100 13.63 0.21 6.94
N TRP A 101 12.34 0.23 6.62
CA TRP A 101 11.52 1.42 6.87
C TRP A 101 11.32 1.62 8.37
N ASN A 102 12.25 2.39 8.96
CA ASN A 102 12.25 2.87 10.33
C ASN A 102 11.26 4.04 10.52
N ALA A 103 10.00 3.88 10.11
CA ALA A 103 8.97 4.75 10.64
C ALA A 103 8.84 4.48 12.15
N PRO A 104 8.90 5.52 13.00
CA PRO A 104 8.61 5.37 14.42
C PRO A 104 7.31 4.59 14.63
N ASP A 105 7.26 3.69 15.60
CA ASP A 105 6.10 2.80 15.80
C ASP A 105 4.78 3.57 15.90
N HIS A 106 4.81 4.77 16.49
CA HIS A 106 3.63 5.65 16.58
C HIS A 106 3.10 6.12 15.21
N ILE A 107 3.94 6.21 14.17
CA ILE A 107 3.55 6.55 12.79
C ILE A 107 3.07 5.31 12.02
N ARG A 108 3.59 4.12 12.34
CA ARG A 108 3.17 2.85 11.71
C ARG A 108 1.67 2.57 11.91
N TRP A 109 1.11 2.92 13.08
CA TRP A 109 -0.32 2.76 13.36
C TRP A 109 -1.24 3.68 12.54
N TRP A 110 -0.78 4.88 12.16
CA TRP A 110 -1.57 5.81 11.33
C TRP A 110 -1.47 5.52 9.82
N LEU A 111 -0.44 4.78 9.41
CA LEU A 111 -0.17 4.49 7.99
C LEU A 111 -0.63 3.09 7.55
N ARG A 112 -0.94 2.21 8.51
CA ARG A 112 -1.68 0.97 8.30
C ARG A 112 -3.17 1.30 8.17
N TRP A 113 -3.72 1.06 6.99
CA TRP A 113 -5.16 1.15 6.72
C TRP A 113 -5.82 -0.20 6.96
#